data_AF-A0A8T4JFG0-F1
#
_entry.id   AF-A0A8T4JFG0-F1
#
_cell.length_a   1.000
_cell.length_b   1.000
_cell.length_c   1.000
_cell.angle_alpha   90.00
_cell.angle_beta   90.00
_cell.angle_gamma   90.00
#
_symmetry.space_group_name_H-M   'P 1'
#
loop_
_entity.id
_entity.type
_entity.pdbx_description
1 polymer ?
#
loop_
_entity_poly.entity_id
_entity_poly.type
_entity_poly.pdbx_seq_one_letter_code
_entity_poly.pdbx_strand_id
1 'polypeptide(L)'
;WQGFLNLVSGNLWSVTITTNSSFPVGVINYTVYANDSAGNEVNFTSNITIVENYNVSQCRVLDIANSVYNLSGNIIDNGLIDNCINITAANITLDCKGYYISSNQNFSGIYSDQFNTTVKNCNISMGDFQGNWDNPIGGIGIKIFSTSSGLKCNIINNTLNNQGRGIAIQIINDNSEECLIENNTIKNTTYGIHIYRADNNTFTGNYIDNSNFGVYSQGGRENTYNNLVLYNNTENFRCQFYCRHSVFRDSNFSDGIDYDIYVRGIYGEGYAFNNSFINVSYNLSKELVDTGGELRRKWYYQAYVNDSLGNAVSGANVSAYNSSDNIEFSLLTGTTEEISGNDDGLVGLWHLNNDSNYGENSTYVYDHSGTGENGTVFNVSWNEFGKLGGGYLFNGKNNSGISIDGSSYDSMSELSYGAWFKVMGDGGSDSDTNSQVIVSKIESTTNVGFWLIYRETEEDILVDVTTDGTANSLDSANGGIQQDEWNHAFVTWNGSYLKLYVNGILADEDINNGNSDFGTRSFEIGRTFFEGASDQNFDRFFNGTIDEVLIYNRSLSDSEVLELYWKGKGGRTNVTTITEYVNFDGTRSYYSNYTLNASSGTLTDFHTWNVSYELN
;
A
#
# COMPACT_ATOMS: atom_id res chain seq x y z
N TRP A 1 -5.41 -11.24 23.17
CA TRP A 1 -5.21 -12.19 24.28
C TRP A 1 -4.22 -13.31 23.94
N GLN A 2 -4.12 -13.76 22.70
CA GLN A 2 -3.10 -14.75 22.26
C GLN A 2 -1.65 -14.35 22.63
N GLY A 3 -1.27 -13.08 22.46
CA GLY A 3 0.09 -12.60 22.75
C GLY A 3 0.50 -12.55 24.23
N PHE A 4 -0.45 -12.54 25.18
CA PHE A 4 -0.12 -12.57 26.61
C PHE A 4 0.37 -13.96 27.07
N LEU A 5 -0.10 -15.03 26.41
CA LEU A 5 0.28 -16.40 26.72
C LEU A 5 1.76 -16.69 26.39
N ASN A 6 2.38 -15.90 25.51
CA ASN A 6 3.79 -16.03 25.13
C ASN A 6 4.76 -15.39 26.16
N LEU A 7 4.27 -14.55 27.07
CA LEU A 7 5.09 -13.89 28.10
C LEU A 7 5.21 -14.71 29.40
N VAL A 8 4.49 -15.83 29.52
CA VAL A 8 4.50 -16.69 30.71
C VAL A 8 5.17 -18.01 30.35
N SER A 9 6.45 -18.15 30.71
CA SER A 9 7.17 -19.42 30.56
C SER A 9 6.83 -20.37 31.71
N GLY A 10 6.29 -21.55 31.38
CA GLY A 10 5.95 -22.62 32.34
C GLY A 10 4.47 -23.01 32.35
N ASN A 11 4.20 -24.30 32.59
CA ASN A 11 2.88 -24.96 32.53
C ASN A 11 1.77 -24.19 33.28
N LEU A 12 1.02 -23.37 32.54
CA LEU A 12 -0.15 -22.62 33.02
C LEU A 12 -1.37 -23.55 33.15
N TRP A 13 -2.06 -23.51 34.30
CA TRP A 13 -3.20 -24.41 34.61
C TRP A 13 -4.59 -23.77 34.72
N SER A 14 -4.75 -22.46 34.46
CA SER A 14 -6.02 -21.83 34.00
C SER A 14 -5.96 -20.30 34.13
N VAL A 15 -6.58 -19.60 33.18
CA VAL A 15 -6.95 -18.19 33.31
C VAL A 15 -8.45 -18.15 33.60
N THR A 16 -8.84 -17.78 34.83
CA THR A 16 -10.27 -17.64 35.19
C THR A 16 -10.69 -16.19 35.03
N ILE A 17 -11.39 -15.87 33.94
CA ILE A 17 -12.05 -14.58 33.75
C ILE A 17 -13.50 -14.77 34.15
N THR A 18 -13.98 -14.02 35.15
CA THR A 18 -15.41 -13.98 35.47
C THR A 18 -16.16 -13.31 34.32
N THR A 19 -16.89 -14.09 33.53
CA THR A 19 -17.62 -13.62 32.33
C THR A 19 -19.03 -13.07 32.60
N ASN A 20 -19.36 -12.73 33.85
CA ASN A 20 -20.69 -12.19 34.20
C ASN A 20 -20.70 -10.66 34.47
N SER A 21 -19.65 -9.93 34.10
CA SER A 21 -19.61 -8.46 34.24
C SER A 21 -19.92 -7.76 32.92
N SER A 22 -20.97 -6.94 32.90
CA SER A 22 -21.19 -5.96 31.84
C SER A 22 -20.14 -4.87 31.95
N PHE A 23 -19.43 -4.60 30.86
CA PHE A 23 -18.45 -3.53 30.77
C PHE A 23 -19.10 -2.23 30.28
N PRO A 24 -18.77 -1.06 30.84
CA PRO A 24 -19.25 0.21 30.31
C PRO A 24 -18.66 0.46 28.91
N VAL A 25 -19.40 1.15 28.05
CA VAL A 25 -18.91 1.60 26.74
C VAL A 25 -17.72 2.55 26.94
N GLY A 26 -16.67 2.41 26.12
CA GLY A 26 -15.44 3.20 26.19
C GLY A 26 -14.17 2.36 26.42
N VAL A 27 -13.06 3.05 26.69
CA VAL A 27 -11.75 2.42 26.91
C VAL A 27 -11.71 1.79 28.30
N ILE A 28 -11.34 0.52 28.34
CA ILE A 28 -11.22 -0.28 29.56
C ILE A 28 -9.80 -0.80 29.65
N ASN A 29 -9.07 -0.27 30.62
CA ASN A 29 -7.77 -0.81 30.98
C ASN A 29 -7.98 -2.13 31.73
N TYR A 30 -7.26 -3.16 31.32
CA TYR A 30 -7.24 -4.44 32.01
C TYR A 30 -5.80 -4.84 32.32
N THR A 31 -5.61 -5.43 33.49
CA THR A 31 -4.35 -6.06 33.87
C THR A 31 -4.62 -7.53 34.09
N VAL A 32 -3.84 -8.36 33.40
CA VAL A 32 -3.85 -9.81 33.55
C VAL A 32 -2.71 -10.19 34.45
N TYR A 33 -2.98 -11.04 35.43
CA TYR A 33 -1.99 -11.58 36.35
C TYR A 33 -1.88 -13.09 36.12
N ALA A 34 -0.67 -13.61 36.08
CA ALA A 34 -0.37 -15.03 35.95
C ALA A 34 0.72 -15.41 36.96
N ASN A 35 0.58 -16.56 37.62
CA ASN A 35 1.58 -17.09 38.54
C ASN A 35 2.27 -18.32 37.93
N ASP A 36 3.58 -18.42 38.06
CA ASP A 36 4.32 -19.65 37.74
C ASP A 36 4.14 -20.73 38.83
N SER A 37 4.66 -21.94 38.58
CA SER A 37 4.59 -23.05 39.54
C SER A 37 5.36 -22.84 40.84
N ALA A 38 6.21 -21.81 40.92
CA ALA A 38 6.94 -21.40 42.12
C ALA A 38 6.22 -20.27 42.89
N GLY A 39 5.10 -19.76 42.38
CA GLY A 39 4.32 -18.68 42.98
C GLY A 39 4.79 -17.28 42.63
N ASN A 40 5.63 -17.11 41.60
CA ASN A 40 6.04 -15.78 41.13
C ASN A 40 4.98 -15.21 40.18
N GLU A 41 4.56 -13.97 40.44
CA GLU A 41 3.53 -13.26 39.66
C GLU A 41 4.15 -12.48 38.50
N VAL A 42 3.62 -12.68 37.30
CA VAL A 42 3.86 -11.88 36.10
C VAL A 42 2.55 -11.21 35.72
N ASN A 43 2.61 -9.93 35.35
CA ASN A 43 1.43 -9.21 34.89
C ASN A 43 1.64 -8.57 33.51
N PHE A 44 0.52 -8.32 32.84
CA PHE A 44 0.45 -7.59 31.58
C PHE A 44 -0.72 -6.64 31.64
N THR A 45 -0.47 -5.38 31.32
CA THR A 45 -1.52 -4.37 31.26
C THR A 45 -1.73 -3.95 29.82
N SER A 46 -2.99 -3.90 29.40
CA SER A 46 -3.40 -3.39 28.10
C SER A 46 -4.78 -2.74 28.23
N ASN A 47 -5.37 -2.31 27.13
CA ASN A 47 -6.70 -1.75 27.08
C ASN A 47 -7.55 -2.41 25.98
N ILE A 48 -8.86 -2.34 26.14
CA ILE A 48 -9.86 -2.73 25.15
C ILE A 48 -10.91 -1.62 25.08
N THR A 49 -11.40 -1.28 23.89
CA THR A 49 -12.49 -0.32 23.72
C THR A 49 -13.77 -1.06 23.43
N ILE A 50 -14.75 -0.95 24.34
CA ILE A 50 -16.10 -1.47 24.13
C ILE A 50 -16.91 -0.42 23.39
N VAL A 51 -17.49 -0.78 22.24
CA VAL A 51 -18.35 0.10 21.44
C VAL A 51 -19.78 -0.42 21.39
N GLU A 52 -20.74 0.49 21.28
CA GLU A 52 -22.15 0.16 21.10
C GLU A 52 -22.58 0.43 19.66
N ASN A 53 -23.39 -0.48 19.09
CA ASN A 53 -23.81 -0.43 17.68
C ASN A 53 -25.24 0.08 17.53
N TYR A 54 -25.43 1.10 16.70
CA TYR A 54 -26.72 1.74 16.44
C TYR A 54 -27.05 1.73 14.96
N ASN A 55 -28.33 1.53 14.61
CA ASN A 55 -28.80 1.66 13.22
C ASN A 55 -29.34 3.07 12.97
N VAL A 56 -29.03 3.62 11.80
CA VAL A 56 -29.50 4.92 11.33
C VAL A 56 -30.25 4.75 10.01
N SER A 57 -31.44 5.32 9.91
CA SER A 57 -32.33 5.21 8.74
C SER A 57 -32.85 6.55 8.24
N GLN A 58 -32.49 7.65 8.89
CA GLN A 58 -32.90 9.02 8.56
C GLN A 58 -31.90 10.02 9.15
N CYS A 59 -31.93 11.25 8.64
CA CYS A 59 -31.17 12.38 9.17
C CYS A 59 -31.43 12.55 10.68
N ARG A 60 -30.37 12.67 11.48
CA ARG A 60 -30.44 12.72 12.95
C ARG A 60 -29.15 13.20 13.59
N VAL A 61 -29.24 13.47 14.89
CA VAL A 61 -28.09 13.68 15.77
C VAL A 61 -27.52 12.32 16.23
N LEU A 62 -26.19 12.21 16.25
CA LEU A 62 -25.43 11.10 16.82
C LEU A 62 -24.71 11.62 18.08
N ASP A 63 -25.21 11.27 19.26
CA ASP A 63 -24.88 11.94 20.53
C ASP A 63 -24.33 10.99 21.62
N ILE A 64 -24.05 9.73 21.25
CA ILE A 64 -23.52 8.72 22.18
C ILE A 64 -22.04 8.49 21.85
N ALA A 65 -21.17 8.87 22.79
CA ALA A 65 -19.73 8.74 22.63
C ALA A 65 -19.29 7.27 22.52
N ASN A 66 -18.14 7.03 21.89
CA ASN A 66 -17.54 5.69 21.74
C ASN A 66 -18.49 4.66 21.09
N SER A 67 -19.28 5.12 20.11
CA SER A 67 -20.32 4.30 19.48
C SER A 67 -20.12 4.20 17.97
N VAL A 68 -20.61 3.11 17.40
CA VAL A 68 -20.62 2.86 15.97
C VAL A 68 -22.06 2.97 15.48
N TYR A 69 -22.29 3.86 14.53
CA TYR A 69 -23.56 4.04 13.85
C TYR A 69 -23.45 3.47 12.44
N ASN A 70 -24.39 2.61 12.08
CA ASN A 70 -24.45 1.97 10.78
C ASN A 70 -25.68 2.47 10.03
N LEU A 71 -25.53 2.91 8.79
CA LEU A 71 -26.70 3.11 7.94
C LEU A 71 -27.37 1.76 7.67
N SER A 72 -28.70 1.77 7.75
CA SER A 72 -29.56 0.61 7.47
C SER A 72 -30.26 0.71 6.11
N GLY A 73 -30.05 1.81 5.39
CA GLY A 73 -30.60 2.10 4.08
C GLY A 73 -30.24 3.52 3.64
N ASN A 74 -30.63 3.87 2.41
CA ASN A 74 -30.42 5.22 1.86
C ASN A 74 -31.24 6.26 2.63
N ILE A 75 -30.62 7.41 2.90
CA ILE A 75 -31.25 8.61 3.44
C ILE A 75 -31.41 9.61 2.30
N ILE A 76 -32.65 9.95 1.98
CA ILE A 76 -32.99 10.96 0.96
C ILE A 76 -33.92 11.97 1.65
N ASP A 77 -33.42 13.17 1.91
CA ASP A 77 -34.19 14.21 2.59
C ASP A 77 -34.07 15.55 1.86
N ASN A 78 -35.08 15.90 1.07
CA ASN A 78 -35.15 17.17 0.34
C ASN A 78 -35.83 18.29 1.13
N GLY A 79 -36.21 18.02 2.39
CA GLY A 79 -36.85 18.97 3.31
C GLY A 79 -35.91 19.47 4.41
N LEU A 80 -34.60 19.23 4.27
CA LEU A 80 -33.60 19.64 5.27
C LEU A 80 -33.70 21.13 5.60
N ILE A 81 -33.66 21.41 6.90
CA ILE A 81 -33.56 22.76 7.48
C ILE A 81 -32.24 22.96 8.24
N ASP A 82 -31.43 21.90 8.35
CA ASP A 82 -30.11 21.83 8.98
C ASP A 82 -29.32 20.67 8.36
N ASN A 83 -28.09 20.41 8.83
CA ASN A 83 -27.26 19.26 8.43
C ASN A 83 -28.02 17.93 8.62
N CYS A 84 -27.83 16.97 7.71
CA CYS A 84 -28.54 15.70 7.77
C CYS A 84 -28.07 14.83 8.95
N ILE A 85 -26.79 14.46 8.97
CA ILE A 85 -26.18 13.80 10.13
C ILE A 85 -25.37 14.82 10.91
N ASN A 86 -25.70 15.00 12.18
CA ASN A 86 -24.99 15.89 13.09
C ASN A 86 -24.33 15.07 14.22
N ILE A 87 -23.01 14.98 14.21
CA ILE A 87 -22.23 14.21 15.18
C ILE A 87 -21.85 15.15 16.32
N THR A 88 -22.40 14.89 17.51
CA THR A 88 -22.27 15.79 18.68
C THR A 88 -21.65 15.10 19.91
N ALA A 89 -21.11 13.89 19.75
CA ALA A 89 -20.28 13.23 20.76
C ALA A 89 -18.96 12.69 20.19
N ALA A 90 -17.95 12.57 21.04
CA ALA A 90 -16.60 12.14 20.68
C ALA A 90 -16.50 10.62 20.41
N ASN A 91 -15.47 10.22 19.66
CA ASN A 91 -15.16 8.82 19.31
C ASN A 91 -16.31 8.10 18.61
N ILE A 92 -17.08 8.81 17.78
CA ILE A 92 -18.15 8.21 16.97
C ILE A 92 -17.56 7.69 15.66
N THR A 93 -17.96 6.47 15.28
CA THR A 93 -17.80 5.96 13.92
C THR A 93 -19.15 5.93 13.23
N LEU A 94 -19.28 6.57 12.07
CA LEU A 94 -20.39 6.39 11.15
C LEU A 94 -19.91 5.55 9.96
N ASP A 95 -20.48 4.36 9.81
CA ASP A 95 -20.29 3.48 8.64
C ASP A 95 -21.58 3.47 7.81
N CYS A 96 -21.51 4.02 6.62
CA CYS A 96 -22.65 4.06 5.73
C CYS A 96 -22.88 2.76 4.96
N LYS A 97 -21.95 1.80 4.98
CA LYS A 97 -22.08 0.51 4.29
C LYS A 97 -22.44 0.63 2.80
N GLY A 98 -21.97 1.69 2.14
CA GLY A 98 -22.28 1.99 0.74
C GLY A 98 -23.66 2.64 0.50
N TYR A 99 -24.44 2.90 1.54
CA TYR A 99 -25.72 3.61 1.40
C TYR A 99 -25.53 5.12 1.17
N TYR A 100 -26.55 5.72 0.57
CA TYR A 100 -26.58 7.12 0.19
C TYR A 100 -27.06 8.03 1.34
N ILE A 101 -26.47 9.22 1.45
CA ILE A 101 -27.03 10.39 2.14
C ILE A 101 -27.20 11.48 1.08
N SER A 102 -28.43 11.89 0.78
CA SER A 102 -28.68 12.84 -0.30
C SER A 102 -29.76 13.86 0.00
N SER A 103 -29.57 15.06 -0.54
CA SER A 103 -30.52 16.17 -0.47
C SER A 103 -30.31 17.14 -1.63
N ASN A 104 -31.38 17.82 -2.06
CA ASN A 104 -31.30 18.99 -2.93
C ASN A 104 -31.09 20.31 -2.16
N GLN A 105 -30.99 20.26 -0.83
CA GLN A 105 -30.74 21.42 0.02
C GLN A 105 -29.24 21.64 0.24
N ASN A 106 -28.86 22.91 0.47
CA ASN A 106 -27.45 23.32 0.61
C ASN A 106 -26.95 23.23 2.06
N PHE A 107 -27.20 22.10 2.73
CA PHE A 107 -26.69 21.79 4.08
C PHE A 107 -25.55 20.76 4.02
N SER A 108 -24.91 20.47 5.16
CA SER A 108 -23.93 19.39 5.20
C SER A 108 -24.63 18.02 5.24
N GLY A 109 -24.14 17.05 4.46
CA GLY A 109 -24.61 15.67 4.55
C GLY A 109 -24.21 15.08 5.89
N ILE A 110 -22.94 15.25 6.24
CA ILE A 110 -22.40 14.91 7.56
C ILE A 110 -21.65 16.11 8.11
N TYR A 111 -21.97 16.47 9.35
CA TYR A 111 -21.27 17.49 10.12
C TYR A 111 -20.73 16.88 11.41
N SER A 112 -19.50 17.22 11.76
CA SER A 112 -18.94 16.93 13.08
C SER A 112 -18.08 18.09 13.58
N ASP A 113 -18.22 18.40 14.85
CA ASP A 113 -17.30 19.24 15.63
C ASP A 113 -16.63 18.47 16.78
N GLN A 114 -16.62 17.14 16.67
CA GLN A 114 -16.26 16.25 17.77
C GLN A 114 -14.94 15.54 17.55
N PHE A 115 -14.22 15.35 18.66
CA PHE A 115 -12.94 14.64 18.70
C PHE A 115 -13.07 13.20 18.21
N ASN A 116 -12.16 12.79 17.33
CA ASN A 116 -11.98 11.43 16.84
C ASN A 116 -13.23 10.87 16.15
N THR A 117 -13.79 11.66 15.24
CA THR A 117 -14.91 11.24 14.39
C THR A 117 -14.41 10.40 13.23
N THR A 118 -14.97 9.22 13.01
CA THR A 118 -14.73 8.41 11.81
C THR A 118 -15.98 8.39 10.93
N VAL A 119 -15.83 8.69 9.64
CA VAL A 119 -16.87 8.60 8.61
C VAL A 119 -16.35 7.72 7.49
N LYS A 120 -17.03 6.61 7.20
CA LYS A 120 -16.59 5.69 6.16
C LYS A 120 -17.70 5.07 5.32
N ASN A 121 -17.33 4.68 4.11
CA ASN A 121 -18.16 3.94 3.16
C ASN A 121 -19.46 4.68 2.78
N CYS A 122 -19.47 6.01 2.80
CA CYS A 122 -20.65 6.83 2.51
C CYS A 122 -20.69 7.30 1.06
N ASN A 123 -21.88 7.21 0.45
CA ASN A 123 -22.17 7.86 -0.83
C ASN A 123 -22.96 9.15 -0.55
N ILE A 124 -22.43 10.32 -0.86
CA ILE A 124 -23.01 11.60 -0.43
C ILE A 124 -23.20 12.56 -1.61
N SER A 125 -24.38 13.18 -1.68
CA SER A 125 -24.73 14.20 -2.68
C SER A 125 -25.62 15.29 -2.07
N MET A 126 -25.10 16.52 -1.95
CA MET A 126 -25.73 17.61 -1.20
C MET A 126 -25.85 18.89 -2.03
N GLY A 127 -27.01 19.06 -2.67
CA GLY A 127 -27.36 20.24 -3.49
C GLY A 127 -26.56 20.35 -4.79
N ASP A 128 -27.17 20.95 -5.81
CA ASP A 128 -26.55 21.03 -7.13
C ASP A 128 -25.33 21.98 -7.15
N PHE A 129 -24.28 21.54 -7.85
CA PHE A 129 -23.08 22.33 -8.17
C PHE A 129 -23.44 23.50 -9.10
N GLN A 130 -23.54 24.73 -8.57
CA GLN A 130 -23.85 25.92 -9.41
C GLN A 130 -23.12 27.22 -9.01
N GLY A 131 -22.09 27.16 -8.16
CA GLY A 131 -21.40 28.36 -7.65
C GLY A 131 -20.06 28.69 -8.31
N ASN A 132 -19.61 29.94 -8.12
CA ASN A 132 -18.23 30.34 -8.39
C ASN A 132 -17.39 30.25 -7.10
N TRP A 133 -16.09 30.57 -7.20
CA TRP A 133 -15.19 30.45 -6.05
C TRP A 133 -15.52 31.41 -4.88
N ASP A 134 -15.98 32.63 -5.17
CA ASP A 134 -16.32 33.63 -4.14
C ASP A 134 -17.60 33.30 -3.38
N ASN A 135 -18.53 32.59 -4.04
CA ASN A 135 -19.83 32.24 -3.49
C ASN A 135 -20.26 30.85 -3.98
N PRO A 136 -19.66 29.77 -3.44
CA PRO A 136 -20.02 28.41 -3.82
C PRO A 136 -21.50 28.17 -3.48
N ILE A 137 -22.24 27.68 -4.46
CA ILE A 137 -23.65 27.29 -4.37
C ILE A 137 -23.64 25.76 -4.37
N GLY A 138 -24.20 25.18 -3.32
CA GLY A 138 -24.20 23.74 -3.05
C GLY A 138 -23.92 23.44 -1.58
N GLY A 139 -24.40 22.30 -1.10
CA GLY A 139 -24.12 21.80 0.24
C GLY A 139 -22.69 21.29 0.40
N ILE A 140 -22.40 20.71 1.56
CA ILE A 140 -21.10 20.13 1.88
C ILE A 140 -21.31 18.63 2.08
N GLY A 141 -20.50 17.78 1.45
CA GLY A 141 -20.61 16.34 1.67
C GLY A 141 -20.29 15.99 3.12
N ILE A 142 -19.04 16.24 3.52
CA ILE A 142 -18.56 16.03 4.89
C ILE A 142 -17.90 17.31 5.39
N LYS A 143 -18.41 17.87 6.48
CA LYS A 143 -17.85 19.04 7.15
C LYS A 143 -17.31 18.66 8.52
N ILE A 144 -16.01 18.87 8.70
CA ILE A 144 -15.34 18.81 9.99
C ILE A 144 -15.02 20.24 10.42
N PHE A 145 -15.47 20.62 11.61
CA PHE A 145 -15.31 21.96 12.14
C PHE A 145 -14.74 21.93 13.55
N SER A 146 -13.76 22.78 13.86
CA SER A 146 -13.28 22.90 15.23
C SER A 146 -12.91 24.33 15.61
N THR A 147 -13.24 24.71 16.83
CA THR A 147 -12.74 25.92 17.50
C THR A 147 -11.67 25.61 18.55
N SER A 148 -11.28 24.34 18.73
CA SER A 148 -10.32 23.90 19.75
C SER A 148 -9.19 23.07 19.14
N SER A 149 -8.03 23.10 19.80
CA SER A 149 -6.84 22.33 19.45
C SER A 149 -7.04 20.82 19.59
N GLY A 150 -6.30 20.01 18.82
CA GLY A 150 -6.19 18.57 19.03
C GLY A 150 -7.35 17.75 18.47
N LEU A 151 -7.98 18.21 17.38
CA LEU A 151 -8.98 17.44 16.67
C LEU A 151 -8.34 16.23 15.97
N LYS A 152 -9.01 15.09 16.02
CA LYS A 152 -8.70 13.91 15.20
C LYS A 152 -9.93 13.52 14.40
N CYS A 153 -9.76 13.07 13.17
CA CYS A 153 -10.86 12.55 12.38
C CYS A 153 -10.37 11.56 11.31
N ASN A 154 -11.22 10.63 10.90
CA ASN A 154 -10.92 9.69 9.83
C ASN A 154 -12.05 9.74 8.80
N ILE A 155 -11.75 10.09 7.56
CA ILE A 155 -12.70 10.16 6.45
C ILE A 155 -12.22 9.18 5.38
N ILE A 156 -12.83 7.99 5.32
CA ILE A 156 -12.26 6.84 4.62
C ILE A 156 -13.25 6.25 3.62
N ASN A 157 -12.83 5.97 2.38
CA ASN A 157 -13.63 5.25 1.38
C ASN A 157 -15.01 5.86 1.11
N ASN A 158 -15.13 7.20 1.07
CA ASN A 158 -16.39 7.87 0.76
C ASN A 158 -16.43 8.29 -0.72
N THR A 159 -17.61 8.21 -1.33
CA THR A 159 -17.89 8.78 -2.65
C THR A 159 -18.75 10.03 -2.51
N LEU A 160 -18.26 11.14 -3.02
CA LEU A 160 -18.78 12.48 -2.81
C LEU A 160 -19.04 13.11 -4.17
N ASN A 161 -20.30 13.26 -4.57
CA ASN A 161 -20.65 13.64 -5.93
C ASN A 161 -21.77 14.70 -5.98
N ASN A 162 -21.59 15.74 -6.79
CA ASN A 162 -22.52 16.85 -6.98
C ASN A 162 -22.82 17.61 -5.70
N GLN A 163 -21.94 18.56 -5.35
CA GLN A 163 -22.09 19.42 -4.17
C GLN A 163 -21.12 20.60 -4.22
N GLY A 164 -21.34 21.61 -3.39
CA GLY A 164 -20.45 22.77 -3.33
C GLY A 164 -19.05 22.40 -2.83
N ARG A 165 -18.97 21.59 -1.77
CA ARG A 165 -17.70 21.07 -1.26
C ARG A 165 -17.81 19.57 -1.00
N GLY A 166 -16.84 18.78 -1.45
CA GLY A 166 -16.75 17.36 -1.11
C GLY A 166 -16.44 17.20 0.38
N ILE A 167 -15.19 17.48 0.74
CA ILE A 167 -14.73 17.45 2.13
C ILE A 167 -14.29 18.85 2.52
N ALA A 168 -14.79 19.35 3.65
CA ALA A 168 -14.37 20.63 4.21
C ALA A 168 -13.84 20.44 5.64
N ILE A 169 -12.58 20.82 5.86
CA ILE A 169 -11.94 20.82 7.17
C ILE A 169 -11.66 22.26 7.55
N GLN A 170 -12.39 22.77 8.55
CA GLN A 170 -12.33 24.17 8.94
C GLN A 170 -12.00 24.28 10.42
N ILE A 171 -10.84 24.87 10.72
CA ILE A 171 -10.36 25.05 12.08
C ILE A 171 -10.05 26.53 12.33
N ILE A 172 -10.47 27.04 13.48
CA ILE A 172 -10.37 28.49 13.76
C ILE A 172 -9.16 28.83 14.63
N ASN A 173 -8.71 27.92 15.50
CA ASN A 173 -7.62 28.15 16.45
C ASN A 173 -6.49 27.15 16.21
N ASP A 174 -5.39 27.63 15.59
CA ASP A 174 -4.14 26.89 15.30
C ASP A 174 -3.74 25.99 16.49
N ASN A 175 -3.75 24.65 16.36
CA ASN A 175 -2.93 23.71 17.14
C ASN A 175 -3.17 22.23 16.75
N SER A 176 -2.17 21.66 16.05
CA SER A 176 -1.86 20.22 15.89
C SER A 176 -3.06 19.28 15.82
N GLU A 177 -3.53 19.03 14.61
CA GLU A 177 -4.59 18.07 14.34
C GLU A 177 -4.04 16.82 13.66
N GLU A 178 -4.79 15.72 13.72
CA GLU A 178 -4.41 14.47 13.06
C GLU A 178 -5.65 13.90 12.36
N CYS A 179 -6.16 14.61 11.35
CA CYS A 179 -7.17 14.01 10.47
C CYS A 179 -6.51 13.16 9.38
N LEU A 180 -7.05 11.96 9.16
CA LEU A 180 -6.76 11.09 8.03
C LEU A 180 -7.91 11.14 7.02
N ILE A 181 -7.60 11.50 5.78
CA ILE A 181 -8.53 11.55 4.66
C ILE A 181 -8.00 10.56 3.63
N GLU A 182 -8.65 9.42 3.52
CA GLU A 182 -8.10 8.27 2.81
C GLU A 182 -9.08 7.69 1.78
N ASN A 183 -8.58 7.45 0.56
CA ASN A 183 -9.28 6.69 -0.47
C ASN A 183 -10.69 7.21 -0.80
N ASN A 184 -10.91 8.53 -0.71
CA ASN A 184 -12.17 9.14 -1.07
C ASN A 184 -12.19 9.48 -2.56
N THR A 185 -13.34 9.27 -3.19
CA THR A 185 -13.62 9.67 -4.57
C THR A 185 -14.51 10.90 -4.56
N ILE A 186 -14.03 12.04 -5.06
CA ILE A 186 -14.76 13.31 -5.06
C ILE A 186 -14.93 13.82 -6.48
N LYS A 187 -16.17 14.08 -6.89
CA LYS A 187 -16.51 14.46 -8.27
C LYS A 187 -17.51 15.60 -8.34
N ASN A 188 -17.39 16.43 -9.38
CA ASN A 188 -18.37 17.46 -9.71
C ASN A 188 -18.63 18.41 -8.53
N THR A 189 -17.56 19.07 -8.04
CA THR A 189 -17.65 19.98 -6.90
C THR A 189 -17.03 21.34 -7.16
N THR A 190 -17.38 22.36 -6.36
CA THR A 190 -16.61 23.62 -6.39
C THR A 190 -15.26 23.41 -5.73
N TYR A 191 -15.24 22.75 -4.58
CA TYR A 191 -14.01 22.36 -3.91
C TYR A 191 -14.06 20.86 -3.61
N GLY A 192 -13.11 20.10 -4.16
CA GLY A 192 -12.99 18.69 -3.86
C GLY A 192 -12.68 18.52 -2.38
N ILE A 193 -11.47 18.94 -2.00
CA ILE A 193 -11.06 19.07 -0.61
C ILE A 193 -10.76 20.53 -0.31
N HIS A 194 -11.47 21.08 0.68
CA HIS A 194 -11.27 22.44 1.17
C HIS A 194 -10.69 22.43 2.57
N ILE A 195 -9.50 23.00 2.73
CA ILE A 195 -8.79 23.10 3.99
C ILE A 195 -8.72 24.56 4.40
N TYR A 196 -9.24 24.88 5.58
CA TYR A 196 -9.16 26.21 6.16
C TYR A 196 -8.44 26.14 7.51
N ARG A 197 -7.17 26.57 7.51
CA ARG A 197 -6.28 26.65 8.69
C ARG A 197 -6.17 25.35 9.50
N ALA A 198 -6.26 24.19 8.86
CA ALA A 198 -6.05 22.90 9.51
C ALA A 198 -4.61 22.43 9.30
N ASP A 199 -3.92 22.09 10.39
CA ASP A 199 -2.51 21.72 10.40
C ASP A 199 -2.35 20.21 10.67
N ASN A 200 -1.23 19.61 10.26
CA ASN A 200 -0.84 18.22 10.60
C ASN A 200 -1.79 17.09 10.13
N ASN A 201 -2.55 17.31 9.06
CA ASN A 201 -3.47 16.31 8.51
C ASN A 201 -2.81 15.46 7.41
N THR A 202 -3.28 14.23 7.24
CA THR A 202 -2.81 13.29 6.19
C THR A 202 -3.92 13.03 5.18
N PHE A 203 -3.60 13.20 3.91
CA PHE A 203 -4.45 12.90 2.76
C PHE A 203 -3.77 11.81 1.95
N THR A 204 -4.41 10.66 1.75
CA THR A 204 -3.79 9.55 1.02
C THR A 204 -4.77 8.87 0.06
N GLY A 205 -4.33 8.55 -1.16
CA GLY A 205 -5.11 7.77 -2.12
C GLY A 205 -6.43 8.40 -2.58
N ASN A 206 -6.61 9.71 -2.37
CA ASN A 206 -7.86 10.38 -2.77
C ASN A 206 -7.84 10.69 -4.28
N TYR A 207 -9.00 10.53 -4.90
CA TYR A 207 -9.21 10.84 -6.32
C TYR A 207 -10.21 11.99 -6.44
N ILE A 208 -9.79 13.11 -7.02
CA ILE A 208 -10.66 14.28 -7.25
C ILE A 208 -10.70 14.64 -8.72
N ASP A 209 -11.92 14.66 -9.27
CA ASP A 209 -12.20 14.87 -10.69
C ASP A 209 -13.29 15.93 -10.92
N ASN A 210 -13.16 16.66 -12.03
CA ASN A 210 -14.14 17.62 -12.54
C ASN A 210 -14.62 18.62 -11.48
N SER A 211 -13.69 19.20 -10.73
CA SER A 211 -13.98 20.22 -9.72
C SER A 211 -13.35 21.56 -10.09
N ASN A 212 -13.89 22.68 -9.60
CA ASN A 212 -13.23 23.97 -9.82
C ASN A 212 -11.85 24.00 -9.13
N PHE A 213 -11.78 23.47 -7.92
CA PHE A 213 -10.53 23.24 -7.21
C PHE A 213 -10.46 21.79 -6.76
N GLY A 214 -9.43 21.06 -7.17
CA GLY A 214 -9.17 19.70 -6.69
C GLY A 214 -8.91 19.72 -5.18
N VAL A 215 -7.82 20.38 -4.79
CA VAL A 215 -7.50 20.70 -3.40
C VAL A 215 -7.26 22.21 -3.27
N TYR A 216 -7.99 22.83 -2.36
CA TYR A 216 -7.81 24.24 -2.01
C TYR A 216 -7.46 24.38 -0.53
N SER A 217 -6.23 24.83 -0.26
CA SER A 217 -5.72 25.08 1.08
C SER A 217 -5.60 26.57 1.33
N GLN A 218 -6.47 27.10 2.21
CA GLN A 218 -6.43 28.45 2.73
C GLN A 218 -5.86 28.40 4.15
N GLY A 219 -4.56 28.66 4.29
CA GLY A 219 -3.81 28.29 5.48
C GLY A 219 -3.59 26.78 5.56
N GLY A 220 -3.25 26.30 6.75
CA GLY A 220 -2.92 24.90 6.97
C GLY A 220 -1.42 24.64 6.82
N ARG A 221 -0.82 24.03 7.82
CA ARG A 221 0.62 23.79 7.92
C ARG A 221 0.90 22.32 8.14
N GLU A 222 2.05 21.85 7.66
CA GLU A 222 2.54 20.51 8.00
C GLU A 222 1.57 19.38 7.56
N ASN A 223 0.74 19.64 6.55
CA ASN A 223 -0.14 18.62 5.99
C ASN A 223 0.64 17.70 5.05
N THR A 224 0.31 16.41 5.06
CA THR A 224 0.93 15.41 4.19
C THR A 224 -0.08 14.92 3.17
N TYR A 225 0.29 14.90 1.90
CA TYR A 225 -0.52 14.42 0.78
C TYR A 225 0.25 13.32 0.06
N ASN A 226 -0.28 12.11 0.01
CA ASN A 226 0.34 10.96 -0.63
C ASN A 226 -0.61 10.37 -1.67
N ASN A 227 -0.11 9.90 -2.80
CA ASN A 227 -0.93 9.17 -3.79
C ASN A 227 -2.20 9.93 -4.19
N LEU A 228 -2.11 11.26 -4.30
CA LEU A 228 -3.25 12.09 -4.62
C LEU A 228 -3.39 12.17 -6.15
N VAL A 229 -4.59 11.89 -6.66
CA VAL A 229 -4.90 12.03 -8.09
C VAL A 229 -5.88 13.18 -8.27
N LEU A 230 -5.40 14.26 -8.90
CA LEU A 230 -6.21 15.43 -9.25
C LEU A 230 -6.30 15.50 -10.76
N TYR A 231 -7.51 15.32 -11.27
CA TYR A 231 -7.75 15.16 -12.71
C TYR A 231 -8.81 16.13 -13.20
N ASN A 232 -8.57 16.79 -14.34
CA ASN A 232 -9.59 17.57 -15.05
C ASN A 232 -10.29 18.62 -14.15
N ASN A 233 -9.55 19.21 -13.21
CA ASN A 233 -10.04 20.29 -12.37
C ASN A 233 -9.74 21.63 -13.03
N THR A 234 -10.48 22.70 -12.72
CA THR A 234 -10.06 24.04 -13.21
C THR A 234 -8.69 24.39 -12.66
N GLU A 235 -8.50 24.16 -11.36
CA GLU A 235 -7.19 24.15 -10.72
C GLU A 235 -7.01 22.87 -9.91
N ASN A 236 -5.94 22.13 -10.16
CA ASN A 236 -5.68 20.90 -9.42
C ASN A 236 -5.34 21.23 -7.96
N PHE A 237 -4.23 21.92 -7.70
CA PHE A 237 -3.85 22.32 -6.35
C PHE A 237 -3.65 23.83 -6.23
N ARG A 238 -4.34 24.44 -5.26
CA ARG A 238 -4.14 25.84 -4.87
C ARG A 238 -3.80 25.97 -3.39
N CYS A 239 -2.69 26.66 -3.11
CA CYS A 239 -2.18 26.96 -1.76
C CYS A 239 -2.13 28.48 -1.55
N GLN A 240 -2.82 28.97 -0.53
CA GLN A 240 -2.98 30.41 -0.27
C GLN A 240 -2.94 30.73 1.23
N PHE A 241 -2.62 31.97 1.60
CA PHE A 241 -2.75 32.53 2.96
C PHE A 241 -2.10 31.70 4.09
N TYR A 242 -0.76 31.71 4.23
CA TYR A 242 0.00 30.95 5.24
C TYR A 242 0.02 29.41 5.09
N CYS A 243 -0.40 28.88 3.94
CA CYS A 243 -0.22 27.48 3.60
C CYS A 243 1.29 27.16 3.43
N ARG A 244 1.87 26.38 4.35
CA ARG A 244 3.34 26.16 4.43
C ARG A 244 3.72 24.81 5.02
N HIS A 245 4.95 24.37 4.80
CA HIS A 245 5.51 23.12 5.38
C HIS A 245 4.76 21.84 5.01
N SER A 246 3.86 21.91 4.02
CA SER A 246 3.14 20.73 3.58
C SER A 246 3.97 19.91 2.60
N VAL A 247 3.78 18.60 2.62
CA VAL A 247 4.54 17.66 1.78
C VAL A 247 3.57 16.89 0.90
N PHE A 248 3.85 16.87 -0.39
CA PHE A 248 3.17 16.07 -1.40
C PHE A 248 4.11 14.96 -1.84
N ARG A 249 3.62 13.73 -1.96
CA ARG A 249 4.39 12.57 -2.41
C ARG A 249 3.61 11.74 -3.41
N ASP A 250 4.29 11.23 -4.42
CA ASP A 250 3.79 10.19 -5.32
C ASP A 250 2.40 10.53 -5.89
N SER A 251 2.20 11.80 -6.24
CA SER A 251 0.90 12.35 -6.62
C SER A 251 0.88 12.75 -8.09
N ASN A 252 -0.29 12.67 -8.72
CA ASN A 252 -0.47 13.02 -10.14
C ASN A 252 -1.53 14.09 -10.30
N PHE A 253 -1.13 15.25 -10.81
CA PHE A 253 -2.00 16.35 -11.15
C PHE A 253 -1.97 16.55 -12.65
N SER A 254 -3.07 16.25 -13.31
CA SER A 254 -3.15 16.26 -14.76
C SER A 254 -4.41 16.95 -15.24
N ASP A 255 -4.35 17.42 -16.48
CA ASP A 255 -5.45 18.06 -17.20
C ASP A 255 -6.09 19.24 -16.45
N GLY A 256 -5.35 19.95 -15.58
CA GLY A 256 -5.84 21.18 -14.95
C GLY A 256 -6.17 22.21 -16.03
N ILE A 257 -7.36 22.83 -16.02
CA ILE A 257 -7.79 23.73 -17.11
C ILE A 257 -6.91 24.99 -17.11
N ASP A 258 -6.87 25.68 -15.98
CA ASP A 258 -6.09 26.92 -15.79
C ASP A 258 -4.71 26.62 -15.20
N TYR A 259 -4.67 25.92 -14.07
CA TYR A 259 -3.43 25.61 -13.36
C TYR A 259 -3.40 24.17 -12.86
N ASP A 260 -2.25 23.52 -12.97
CA ASP A 260 -2.03 22.31 -12.17
C ASP A 260 -1.61 22.71 -10.76
N ILE A 261 -0.69 23.67 -10.65
CA ILE A 261 -0.17 24.15 -9.37
C ILE A 261 -0.28 25.67 -9.30
N TYR A 262 -0.96 26.15 -8.26
CA TYR A 262 -1.00 27.57 -7.94
C TYR A 262 -0.64 27.83 -6.48
N VAL A 263 0.58 28.31 -6.24
CA VAL A 263 1.06 28.76 -4.91
C VAL A 263 1.01 30.28 -4.84
N ARG A 264 0.08 30.79 -4.04
CA ARG A 264 -0.23 32.22 -3.98
C ARG A 264 0.31 32.87 -2.71
N GLY A 265 1.27 33.78 -2.85
CA GLY A 265 1.70 34.70 -1.80
C GLY A 265 0.91 36.02 -1.85
N ILE A 266 0.31 36.44 -0.73
CA ILE A 266 -0.41 37.72 -0.64
C ILE A 266 0.31 38.63 0.35
N TYR A 267 0.78 39.77 -0.15
CA TYR A 267 1.50 40.75 0.64
C TYR A 267 0.65 41.24 1.81
N GLY A 268 1.16 41.12 3.04
CA GLY A 268 0.47 41.53 4.27
C GLY A 268 -0.50 40.50 4.86
N GLU A 269 -0.82 39.42 4.15
CA GLU A 269 -1.78 38.38 4.58
C GLU A 269 -1.15 36.98 4.67
N GLY A 270 0.18 36.91 4.65
CA GLY A 270 0.94 35.67 4.83
C GLY A 270 1.44 35.03 3.55
N TYR A 271 2.67 34.54 3.62
CA TYR A 271 3.37 33.90 2.52
C TYR A 271 3.12 32.38 2.52
N ALA A 272 3.00 31.80 1.33
CA ALA A 272 2.82 30.35 1.12
C ALA A 272 4.16 29.73 0.70
N PHE A 273 4.92 29.18 1.65
CA PHE A 273 6.31 28.81 1.41
C PHE A 273 6.70 27.47 2.01
N ASN A 274 7.85 26.95 1.59
CA ASN A 274 8.40 25.67 2.06
C ASN A 274 7.40 24.51 1.95
N ASN A 275 6.64 24.45 0.86
CA ASN A 275 5.86 23.27 0.51
C ASN A 275 6.72 22.37 -0.38
N SER A 276 6.80 21.07 -0.08
CA SER A 276 7.69 20.12 -0.76
C SER A 276 6.91 19.11 -1.56
N PHE A 277 7.19 18.98 -2.84
CA PHE A 277 6.60 18.00 -3.75
C PHE A 277 7.66 16.97 -4.05
N ILE A 278 7.42 15.70 -3.71
CA ILE A 278 8.36 14.60 -3.90
C ILE A 278 7.71 13.63 -4.88
N ASN A 279 8.29 13.47 -6.07
CA ASN A 279 7.74 12.60 -7.11
C ASN A 279 6.28 12.95 -7.47
N VAL A 280 6.03 14.24 -7.72
CA VAL A 280 4.69 14.74 -8.09
C VAL A 280 4.68 15.13 -9.55
N SER A 281 3.82 14.49 -10.34
CA SER A 281 3.69 14.75 -11.78
C SER A 281 2.68 15.85 -12.06
N TYR A 282 3.05 16.85 -12.87
CA TYR A 282 2.17 17.92 -13.33
C TYR A 282 2.76 18.71 -14.51
N ASN A 283 1.93 19.46 -15.24
CA ASN A 283 2.36 20.28 -16.36
C ASN A 283 3.05 21.56 -15.87
N LEU A 284 4.37 21.67 -16.11
CA LEU A 284 5.17 22.84 -15.72
C LEU A 284 4.73 24.15 -16.37
N SER A 285 4.07 24.11 -17.54
CA SER A 285 3.51 25.32 -18.17
C SER A 285 2.29 25.87 -17.43
N LYS A 286 1.68 25.06 -16.55
CA LYS A 286 0.53 25.39 -15.72
C LYS A 286 0.91 25.52 -14.24
N GLU A 287 2.18 25.84 -13.97
CA GLU A 287 2.69 26.16 -12.63
C GLU A 287 2.77 27.68 -12.44
N LEU A 288 2.16 28.18 -11.37
CA LEU A 288 2.27 29.56 -10.93
C LEU A 288 2.66 29.66 -9.46
N VAL A 289 3.77 30.35 -9.18
CA VAL A 289 4.22 30.69 -7.82
C VAL A 289 4.33 32.22 -7.73
N ASP A 290 3.39 32.86 -7.01
CA ASP A 290 3.32 34.32 -6.86
C ASP A 290 4.39 34.87 -5.88
N THR A 291 4.52 36.19 -5.82
CA THR A 291 5.46 36.89 -4.92
C THR A 291 5.36 36.43 -3.47
N GLY A 292 6.48 35.96 -2.91
CA GLY A 292 6.55 35.41 -1.55
C GLY A 292 6.04 33.97 -1.44
N GLY A 293 5.69 33.33 -2.56
CA GLY A 293 5.50 31.89 -2.66
C GLY A 293 6.83 31.15 -2.80
N GLU A 294 6.92 29.95 -2.22
CA GLU A 294 8.03 29.00 -2.44
C GLU A 294 7.48 27.59 -2.66
N LEU A 295 7.99 26.92 -3.70
CA LEU A 295 7.77 25.50 -3.96
C LEU A 295 9.12 24.78 -4.01
N ARG A 296 9.22 23.64 -3.32
CA ARG A 296 10.37 22.74 -3.38
C ARG A 296 9.96 21.49 -4.14
N ARG A 297 10.52 21.27 -5.31
CA ARG A 297 10.34 20.01 -6.03
C ARG A 297 11.44 19.05 -5.64
N LYS A 298 11.09 17.79 -5.55
CA LYS A 298 11.96 16.68 -5.25
C LYS A 298 11.56 15.54 -6.14
N TRP A 299 12.53 14.79 -6.64
CA TRP A 299 12.27 13.62 -7.47
C TRP A 299 13.05 12.45 -6.91
N TYR A 300 12.43 11.27 -6.93
CA TYR A 300 13.18 10.04 -6.75
C TYR A 300 13.98 9.79 -8.02
N TYR A 301 15.28 9.58 -7.85
CA TYR A 301 16.16 9.19 -8.93
C TYR A 301 16.75 7.82 -8.63
N GLN A 302 16.62 6.93 -9.60
CA GLN A 302 17.29 5.64 -9.63
C GLN A 302 17.75 5.36 -11.05
N ALA A 303 19.05 5.12 -11.20
CA ALA A 303 19.62 4.74 -12.48
C ALA A 303 19.73 3.23 -12.59
N TYR A 304 19.60 2.73 -13.81
CA TYR A 304 19.82 1.33 -14.18
C TYR A 304 20.94 1.35 -15.19
N VAL A 305 22.09 0.81 -14.81
CA VAL A 305 23.24 0.77 -15.71
C VAL A 305 23.32 -0.63 -16.28
N ASN A 306 23.15 -0.75 -17.59
CA ASN A 306 23.32 -2.00 -18.31
C ASN A 306 24.51 -1.90 -19.27
N ASP A 307 25.17 -3.02 -19.53
CA ASP A 307 26.18 -3.13 -20.57
C ASP A 307 25.52 -3.18 -21.97
N SER A 308 26.33 -3.22 -23.03
CA SER A 308 25.82 -3.28 -24.41
C SER A 308 25.07 -4.57 -24.77
N LEU A 309 25.08 -5.56 -23.88
CA LEU A 309 24.36 -6.83 -24.02
C LEU A 309 23.07 -6.84 -23.17
N GLY A 310 22.79 -5.76 -22.43
CA GLY A 310 21.62 -5.62 -21.57
C GLY A 310 21.80 -6.16 -20.16
N ASN A 311 23.01 -6.56 -19.76
CA ASN A 311 23.27 -7.07 -18.41
C ASN A 311 23.48 -5.91 -17.44
N ALA A 312 22.89 -6.01 -16.25
CA ALA A 312 23.11 -5.07 -15.15
C ALA A 312 24.61 -4.95 -14.80
N VAL A 313 25.12 -3.73 -14.73
CA VAL A 313 26.50 -3.41 -14.35
C VAL A 313 26.52 -3.03 -12.88
N SER A 314 27.14 -3.85 -12.04
CA SER A 314 27.38 -3.53 -10.63
C SER A 314 28.60 -2.63 -10.45
N GLY A 315 28.59 -1.79 -9.41
CA GLY A 315 29.69 -0.88 -9.07
C GLY A 315 29.96 0.24 -10.08
N ALA A 316 29.06 0.47 -11.05
CA ALA A 316 29.14 1.62 -11.94
C ALA A 316 28.88 2.91 -11.17
N ASN A 317 29.74 3.90 -11.33
CA ASN A 317 29.49 5.23 -10.78
C ASN A 317 28.52 5.98 -11.68
N VAL A 318 27.43 6.45 -11.08
CA VAL A 318 26.37 7.26 -11.65
C VAL A 318 26.39 8.63 -10.97
N SER A 319 26.75 9.67 -11.71
CA SER A 319 26.78 11.04 -11.19
C SER A 319 25.81 11.93 -11.94
N ALA A 320 25.19 12.88 -11.23
CA ALA A 320 24.41 13.96 -11.82
C ALA A 320 25.02 15.31 -11.48
N TYR A 321 25.01 16.20 -12.48
CA TYR A 321 25.52 17.58 -12.37
C TYR A 321 24.41 18.56 -12.67
N ASN A 322 24.41 19.66 -11.94
CA ASN A 322 23.46 20.74 -12.16
C ASN A 322 23.89 21.67 -13.31
N SER A 323 23.06 22.62 -13.71
CA SER A 323 23.34 23.53 -14.85
C SER A 323 24.56 24.44 -14.70
N SER A 324 25.13 24.47 -13.50
CA SER A 324 26.36 25.19 -13.18
C SER A 324 27.55 24.24 -13.02
N ASP A 325 27.44 23.01 -13.53
CA ASP A 325 28.44 21.92 -13.48
C ASP A 325 28.83 21.46 -12.06
N ASN A 326 28.02 21.75 -11.04
CA ASN A 326 28.25 21.22 -9.70
C ASN A 326 27.61 19.82 -9.55
N ILE A 327 28.32 18.91 -8.90
CA ILE A 327 27.80 17.56 -8.62
C ILE A 327 26.68 17.61 -7.59
N GLU A 328 25.54 17.01 -7.91
CA GLU A 328 24.37 16.89 -7.01
C GLU A 328 24.39 15.55 -6.28
N PHE A 329 24.78 14.48 -6.98
CA PHE A 329 25.05 13.18 -6.37
C PHE A 329 26.07 12.39 -7.19
N SER A 330 26.71 11.44 -6.52
CA SER A 330 27.51 10.37 -7.12
C SER A 330 27.16 9.09 -6.38
N LEU A 331 26.55 8.14 -7.08
CA LEU A 331 26.08 6.89 -6.52
C LEU A 331 26.75 5.74 -7.25
N LEU A 332 27.02 4.66 -6.54
CA LEU A 332 27.37 3.40 -7.19
C LEU A 332 26.07 2.62 -7.43
N THR A 333 25.99 1.95 -8.57
CA THR A 333 25.02 0.88 -8.73
C THR A 333 25.35 -0.24 -7.74
N GLY A 334 24.37 -0.66 -6.96
CA GLY A 334 24.47 -1.80 -6.08
C GLY A 334 24.77 -3.10 -6.82
N THR A 335 25.35 -4.03 -6.09
CA THR A 335 25.30 -5.45 -6.45
C THR A 335 23.86 -5.92 -6.42
N THR A 336 23.60 -7.10 -6.96
CA THR A 336 22.40 -7.83 -6.51
C THR A 336 22.40 -7.91 -4.97
N GLU A 337 21.27 -7.64 -4.34
CA GLU A 337 21.14 -7.62 -2.87
C GLU A 337 20.11 -8.67 -2.45
N GLU A 338 20.53 -9.57 -1.55
CA GLU A 338 19.63 -10.49 -0.84
C GLU A 338 18.69 -9.68 0.06
N ILE A 339 17.43 -10.13 0.13
CA ILE A 339 16.42 -9.50 0.98
C ILE A 339 16.80 -9.68 2.45
N SER A 340 16.78 -8.59 3.24
CA SER A 340 17.03 -8.73 4.67
C SER A 340 15.76 -9.19 5.40
N GLY A 341 15.90 -10.06 6.40
CA GLY A 341 14.83 -10.58 7.25
C GLY A 341 14.00 -9.60 8.07
N ASN A 342 14.26 -8.29 8.00
CA ASN A 342 13.59 -7.27 8.81
C ASN A 342 12.57 -6.45 8.01
N ASP A 343 12.09 -6.97 6.88
CA ASP A 343 11.10 -6.27 6.06
C ASP A 343 9.69 -6.41 6.67
N ASP A 344 8.90 -5.34 6.60
CA ASP A 344 7.59 -5.28 7.24
C ASP A 344 6.64 -6.31 6.63
N GLY A 345 5.98 -7.08 7.50
CA GLY A 345 5.07 -8.16 7.10
C GLY A 345 5.73 -9.41 6.52
N LEU A 346 7.06 -9.50 6.44
CA LEU A 346 7.76 -10.70 5.96
C LEU A 346 7.62 -11.84 6.98
N VAL A 347 7.06 -12.98 6.55
CA VAL A 347 6.77 -14.15 7.40
C VAL A 347 7.39 -15.45 6.89
N GLY A 348 8.08 -15.41 5.76
CA GLY A 348 8.91 -16.50 5.28
C GLY A 348 9.92 -15.97 4.28
N LEU A 349 11.19 -16.36 4.43
CA LEU A 349 12.26 -16.01 3.48
C LEU A 349 13.32 -17.11 3.43
N TRP A 350 13.51 -17.70 2.27
CA TRP A 350 14.53 -18.72 2.04
C TRP A 350 15.41 -18.30 0.85
N HIS A 351 16.65 -17.89 1.15
CA HIS A 351 17.67 -17.53 0.15
C HIS A 351 18.27 -18.75 -0.54
N LEU A 352 18.06 -19.97 -0.03
CA LEU A 352 18.48 -21.21 -0.70
C LEU A 352 19.99 -21.28 -1.03
N ASN A 353 20.79 -20.52 -0.30
CA ASN A 353 22.23 -20.32 -0.51
C ASN A 353 23.11 -21.48 -0.05
N ASN A 354 22.56 -22.41 0.74
CA ASN A 354 23.33 -23.45 1.44
C ASN A 354 24.43 -22.83 2.32
N ASP A 355 24.10 -21.74 3.02
CA ASP A 355 25.00 -21.03 3.90
C ASP A 355 25.20 -21.77 5.23
N SER A 356 26.38 -22.36 5.38
CA SER A 356 26.79 -23.08 6.58
C SER A 356 26.81 -22.24 7.86
N ASN A 357 26.86 -20.89 7.77
CA ASN A 357 26.77 -20.01 8.93
C ASN A 357 25.39 -20.08 9.61
N TYR A 358 24.35 -20.40 8.84
CA TYR A 358 22.98 -20.60 9.32
C TYR A 358 22.61 -22.09 9.46
N GLY A 359 23.58 -22.99 9.28
CA GLY A 359 23.40 -24.44 9.40
C GLY A 359 22.77 -25.12 8.18
N GLU A 360 22.61 -24.40 7.08
CA GLU A 360 22.09 -24.96 5.84
C GLU A 360 22.96 -26.10 5.30
N ASN A 361 22.30 -27.13 4.76
CA ASN A 361 22.94 -28.32 4.22
C ASN A 361 21.94 -29.08 3.31
N SER A 362 22.34 -30.24 2.80
CA SER A 362 21.53 -31.07 1.90
C SER A 362 20.21 -31.59 2.49
N THR A 363 19.91 -31.33 3.75
CA THR A 363 18.65 -31.72 4.43
C THR A 363 17.92 -30.55 5.07
N TYR A 364 18.50 -29.34 5.08
CA TYR A 364 18.00 -28.21 5.87
C TYR A 364 18.23 -26.87 5.17
N VAL A 365 17.20 -26.03 5.11
CA VAL A 365 17.28 -24.62 4.72
C VAL A 365 16.77 -23.72 5.83
N TYR A 366 17.38 -22.54 5.97
CA TYR A 366 17.13 -21.61 7.06
C TYR A 366 16.10 -20.56 6.64
N ASP A 367 15.17 -20.23 7.55
CA ASP A 367 14.25 -19.11 7.36
C ASP A 367 14.88 -17.79 7.85
N HIS A 368 15.15 -16.91 6.89
CA HIS A 368 15.73 -15.60 7.13
C HIS A 368 14.71 -14.53 7.56
N SER A 369 13.40 -14.81 7.55
CA SER A 369 12.37 -13.84 7.99
C SER A 369 12.35 -13.63 9.50
N GLY A 370 12.97 -14.54 10.26
CA GLY A 370 12.99 -14.50 11.72
C GLY A 370 11.77 -15.13 12.39
N THR A 371 10.85 -15.74 11.62
CA THR A 371 9.71 -16.51 12.16
C THR A 371 10.13 -17.92 12.60
N GLY A 372 11.23 -18.43 12.06
CA GLY A 372 11.78 -19.74 12.41
C GLY A 372 11.18 -20.89 11.60
N GLU A 373 10.54 -20.58 10.48
CA GLU A 373 9.87 -21.51 9.58
C GLU A 373 10.89 -22.21 8.67
N ASN A 374 11.82 -22.94 9.27
CA ASN A 374 12.91 -23.62 8.55
C ASN A 374 12.39 -24.80 7.71
N GLY A 375 13.10 -25.10 6.61
CA GLY A 375 12.69 -26.12 5.66
C GLY A 375 13.52 -27.41 5.71
N THR A 376 12.87 -28.53 5.38
CA THR A 376 13.50 -29.84 5.18
C THR A 376 13.65 -30.13 3.69
N VAL A 377 14.85 -30.51 3.27
CA VAL A 377 15.23 -30.69 1.86
C VAL A 377 15.09 -32.16 1.44
N PHE A 378 14.40 -32.43 0.33
CA PHE A 378 14.16 -33.77 -0.21
C PHE A 378 14.61 -33.89 -1.66
N ASN A 379 15.56 -34.79 -1.95
CA ASN A 379 15.93 -35.19 -3.33
C ASN A 379 16.24 -34.05 -4.31
N VAL A 380 16.67 -32.89 -3.81
CA VAL A 380 17.16 -31.75 -4.58
C VAL A 380 18.66 -31.58 -4.37
N SER A 381 19.35 -31.00 -5.35
CA SER A 381 20.79 -30.77 -5.29
C SER A 381 21.06 -29.28 -5.24
N TRP A 382 21.96 -28.82 -4.36
CA TRP A 382 22.36 -27.42 -4.39
C TRP A 382 23.27 -27.13 -5.59
N ASN A 383 23.14 -25.94 -6.18
CA ASN A 383 23.98 -25.43 -7.24
C ASN A 383 24.53 -24.04 -6.88
N GLU A 384 25.76 -23.77 -7.33
CA GLU A 384 26.45 -22.49 -7.06
C GLU A 384 26.02 -21.35 -8.00
N PHE A 385 25.07 -21.60 -8.89
CA PHE A 385 24.61 -20.66 -9.91
C PHE A 385 23.14 -20.30 -9.67
N GLY A 386 22.87 -19.86 -8.43
CA GLY A 386 21.58 -19.29 -8.03
C GLY A 386 21.27 -17.99 -8.76
N LYS A 387 20.13 -17.41 -8.44
CA LYS A 387 19.81 -16.06 -8.86
C LYS A 387 20.68 -15.08 -8.07
N LEU A 388 20.69 -15.23 -6.76
CA LEU A 388 21.49 -14.51 -5.78
C LEU A 388 22.31 -15.54 -5.00
N GLY A 389 23.63 -15.53 -5.13
CA GLY A 389 24.46 -16.56 -4.50
C GLY A 389 24.21 -17.95 -5.11
N GLY A 390 23.68 -18.89 -4.31
CA GLY A 390 23.39 -20.27 -4.70
C GLY A 390 21.89 -20.54 -4.84
N GLY A 391 21.52 -21.73 -5.30
CA GLY A 391 20.11 -22.13 -5.36
C GLY A 391 19.95 -23.64 -5.39
N TYR A 392 18.72 -24.12 -5.16
CA TYR A 392 18.46 -25.57 -5.25
C TYR A 392 17.97 -25.95 -6.65
N LEU A 393 18.61 -26.98 -7.22
CA LEU A 393 18.25 -27.65 -8.45
C LEU A 393 17.28 -28.81 -8.16
N PHE A 394 16.06 -28.65 -8.66
CA PHE A 394 14.98 -29.61 -8.63
C PHE A 394 14.97 -30.44 -9.91
N ASN A 395 14.62 -31.72 -9.81
CA ASN A 395 14.82 -32.69 -10.89
C ASN A 395 13.51 -33.09 -11.62
N GLY A 396 12.39 -32.47 -11.23
CA GLY A 396 11.06 -32.71 -11.81
C GLY A 396 10.39 -34.03 -11.42
N LYS A 397 10.91 -34.79 -10.44
CA LYS A 397 10.40 -36.14 -10.09
C LYS A 397 10.86 -36.62 -8.71
N ASN A 398 10.56 -37.88 -8.38
CA ASN A 398 11.10 -38.59 -7.21
C ASN A 398 10.93 -37.84 -5.88
N ASN A 399 9.81 -37.13 -5.70
CA ASN A 399 9.56 -36.32 -4.50
C ASN A 399 10.63 -35.24 -4.25
N SER A 400 11.19 -34.65 -5.32
CA SER A 400 12.14 -33.53 -5.19
C SER A 400 11.42 -32.27 -4.73
N GLY A 401 11.79 -31.74 -3.57
CA GLY A 401 11.18 -30.52 -3.03
C GLY A 401 11.76 -30.09 -1.69
N ILE A 402 11.27 -28.99 -1.14
CA ILE A 402 11.57 -28.54 0.22
C ILE A 402 10.25 -28.35 0.96
N SER A 403 10.13 -28.97 2.13
CA SER A 403 8.93 -28.90 3.00
C SER A 403 9.17 -27.95 4.15
N ILE A 404 8.22 -27.05 4.39
CA ILE A 404 8.23 -26.14 5.52
C ILE A 404 6.98 -26.41 6.35
N ASP A 405 7.21 -27.00 7.54
CA ASP A 405 6.15 -27.32 8.51
C ASP A 405 5.87 -26.11 9.40
N GLY A 406 5.40 -25.04 8.78
CA GLY A 406 5.11 -23.76 9.42
C GLY A 406 3.63 -23.41 9.48
N SER A 407 3.29 -22.53 10.43
CA SER A 407 1.89 -22.11 10.68
C SER A 407 1.67 -20.61 10.53
N SER A 408 2.74 -19.82 10.34
CA SER A 408 2.68 -18.36 10.19
C SER A 408 1.82 -17.89 9.01
N TYR A 409 1.54 -18.79 8.06
CA TYR A 409 0.77 -18.56 6.85
C TYR A 409 -0.43 -19.52 6.71
N ASP A 410 -0.90 -20.14 7.81
CA ASP A 410 -2.14 -20.94 7.84
C ASP A 410 -3.39 -20.07 7.64
N SER A 411 -3.37 -18.85 8.19
CA SER A 411 -4.46 -17.89 8.02
C SER A 411 -3.96 -16.46 7.99
N MET A 412 -4.28 -15.71 6.93
CA MET A 412 -3.90 -14.30 6.77
C MET A 412 -5.01 -13.51 6.07
N SER A 413 -5.27 -12.28 6.52
CA SER A 413 -6.28 -11.40 5.89
C SER A 413 -5.83 -10.81 4.55
N GLU A 414 -4.52 -10.81 4.33
CA GLU A 414 -3.83 -10.38 3.12
C GLU A 414 -2.57 -11.24 2.96
N LEU A 415 -2.06 -11.37 1.75
CA LEU A 415 -0.93 -12.26 1.45
C LEU A 415 -0.15 -11.74 0.24
N SER A 416 1.18 -11.84 0.29
CA SER A 416 1.99 -11.79 -0.93
C SER A 416 3.06 -12.87 -0.92
N TYR A 417 3.34 -13.49 -2.07
CA TYR A 417 4.35 -14.55 -2.14
C TYR A 417 4.95 -14.65 -3.54
N GLY A 418 6.15 -15.20 -3.63
CA GLY A 418 6.81 -15.38 -4.91
C GLY A 418 8.20 -15.97 -4.78
N ALA A 419 8.85 -16.11 -5.93
CA ALA A 419 10.21 -16.63 -6.03
C ALA A 419 10.89 -16.19 -7.33
N TRP A 420 12.22 -16.28 -7.33
CA TRP A 420 12.99 -16.42 -8.56
C TRP A 420 13.03 -17.88 -8.98
N PHE A 421 12.93 -18.14 -10.28
CA PHE A 421 12.99 -19.49 -10.80
C PHE A 421 13.58 -19.52 -12.22
N LYS A 422 14.17 -20.67 -12.56
CA LYS A 422 14.69 -20.99 -13.89
C LYS A 422 14.22 -22.38 -14.26
N VAL A 423 13.34 -22.48 -15.25
CA VAL A 423 12.85 -23.76 -15.78
C VAL A 423 13.89 -24.32 -16.76
N MET A 424 14.26 -25.60 -16.63
CA MET A 424 15.30 -26.23 -17.47
C MET A 424 14.82 -27.46 -18.25
N GLY A 425 13.51 -27.62 -18.38
CA GLY A 425 12.87 -28.66 -19.17
C GLY A 425 11.56 -29.13 -18.56
N ASP A 426 11.01 -30.19 -19.13
CA ASP A 426 9.72 -30.76 -18.75
C ASP A 426 9.78 -31.37 -17.33
N GLY A 427 8.73 -31.15 -16.54
CA GLY A 427 8.54 -31.61 -15.17
C GLY A 427 7.09 -32.09 -14.97
N GLY A 428 6.57 -32.02 -13.75
CA GLY A 428 5.19 -32.44 -13.45
C GLY A 428 5.09 -33.77 -12.71
N SER A 429 3.86 -34.30 -12.60
CA SER A 429 3.61 -35.57 -11.91
C SER A 429 3.93 -36.77 -12.82
N ASP A 430 4.06 -37.96 -12.23
CA ASP A 430 4.14 -39.21 -13.01
C ASP A 430 2.90 -39.43 -13.94
N SER A 431 1.85 -38.61 -13.82
CA SER A 431 0.59 -38.68 -14.58
C SER A 431 0.05 -37.37 -15.19
N ASP A 432 0.64 -36.21 -14.90
CA ASP A 432 0.27 -34.86 -15.38
C ASP A 432 1.56 -34.11 -15.69
N THR A 433 2.01 -34.22 -16.94
CA THR A 433 3.35 -33.83 -17.41
C THR A 433 3.43 -32.38 -17.89
N ASN A 434 2.38 -31.57 -17.69
CA ASN A 434 2.29 -30.25 -18.34
C ASN A 434 2.26 -29.09 -17.32
N SER A 435 2.49 -29.34 -16.04
CA SER A 435 2.45 -28.32 -14.99
C SER A 435 3.44 -28.61 -13.87
N GLN A 436 4.29 -27.64 -13.58
CA GLN A 436 5.33 -27.68 -12.57
C GLN A 436 5.03 -26.66 -11.48
N VAL A 437 5.14 -27.05 -10.22
CA VAL A 437 4.83 -26.17 -9.09
C VAL A 437 6.10 -25.49 -8.59
N ILE A 438 6.08 -24.16 -8.51
CA ILE A 438 7.19 -23.38 -7.96
C ILE A 438 7.05 -23.33 -6.44
N VAL A 439 5.87 -22.95 -5.94
CA VAL A 439 5.52 -23.01 -4.52
C VAL A 439 4.05 -23.40 -4.33
N SER A 440 3.73 -24.07 -3.23
CA SER A 440 2.34 -24.39 -2.89
C SER A 440 2.09 -24.54 -1.39
N LYS A 441 0.85 -24.27 -0.98
CA LYS A 441 0.27 -24.67 0.29
C LYS A 441 -1.17 -25.05 0.03
N ILE A 442 -1.55 -26.30 0.30
CA ILE A 442 -2.84 -26.85 -0.15
C ILE A 442 -3.40 -27.77 0.91
N GLU A 443 -4.56 -27.42 1.46
CA GLU A 443 -5.41 -28.36 2.19
C GLU A 443 -6.37 -29.06 1.26
N SER A 444 -5.95 -30.23 0.79
CA SER A 444 -6.71 -31.06 -0.14
C SER A 444 -8.07 -31.54 0.40
N THR A 445 -8.23 -31.65 1.73
CA THR A 445 -9.49 -32.12 2.32
C THR A 445 -10.60 -31.08 2.28
N THR A 446 -10.25 -29.80 2.39
CA THR A 446 -11.19 -28.67 2.35
C THR A 446 -11.06 -27.84 1.07
N ASN A 447 -10.10 -28.18 0.21
CA ASN A 447 -9.75 -27.47 -1.01
C ASN A 447 -9.53 -25.98 -0.74
N VAL A 448 -8.60 -25.66 0.15
CA VAL A 448 -8.16 -24.27 0.41
C VAL A 448 -6.65 -24.18 0.30
N GLY A 449 -6.13 -23.00 -0.04
CA GLY A 449 -4.70 -22.77 -0.16
C GLY A 449 -4.31 -21.87 -1.32
N PHE A 450 -3.04 -21.87 -1.66
CA PHE A 450 -2.47 -21.09 -2.76
C PHE A 450 -1.32 -21.83 -3.42
N TRP A 451 -1.13 -21.62 -4.72
CA TRP A 451 0.02 -22.12 -5.46
C TRP A 451 0.48 -21.17 -6.56
N LEU A 452 1.72 -21.38 -6.99
CA LEU A 452 2.34 -20.74 -8.14
C LEU A 452 2.86 -21.85 -9.06
N ILE A 453 2.28 -21.96 -10.26
CA ILE A 453 2.51 -23.06 -11.18
C ILE A 453 3.05 -22.50 -12.50
N TYR A 454 4.08 -23.13 -13.04
CA TYR A 454 4.49 -22.98 -14.43
C TYR A 454 3.76 -24.01 -15.29
N ARG A 455 3.05 -23.56 -16.33
CA ARG A 455 2.41 -24.45 -17.31
C ARG A 455 3.30 -24.56 -18.54
N GLU A 456 3.65 -25.78 -18.90
CA GLU A 456 4.67 -26.03 -19.92
C GLU A 456 4.16 -25.78 -21.34
N THR A 457 2.89 -26.11 -21.60
CA THR A 457 2.31 -25.97 -22.94
C THR A 457 2.02 -24.51 -23.28
N GLU A 458 1.60 -23.75 -22.28
CA GLU A 458 1.26 -22.34 -22.38
C GLU A 458 2.47 -21.40 -22.18
N GLU A 459 3.57 -21.91 -21.61
CA GLU A 459 4.78 -21.16 -21.24
C GLU A 459 4.49 -19.95 -20.34
N ASP A 460 3.57 -20.13 -19.40
CA ASP A 460 3.06 -19.08 -18.53
C ASP A 460 2.98 -19.50 -17.06
N ILE A 461 2.58 -18.53 -16.23
CA ILE A 461 2.38 -18.74 -14.80
C ILE A 461 0.88 -18.77 -14.52
N LEU A 462 0.44 -19.85 -13.88
CA LEU A 462 -0.88 -20.01 -13.29
C LEU A 462 -0.78 -19.83 -11.78
N VAL A 463 -1.66 -19.00 -11.25
CA VAL A 463 -1.90 -18.83 -9.82
C VAL A 463 -3.30 -19.32 -9.54
N ASP A 464 -3.46 -20.20 -8.55
CA ASP A 464 -4.77 -20.35 -7.91
C ASP A 464 -4.65 -20.00 -6.44
N VAL A 465 -5.58 -19.17 -6.00
CA VAL A 465 -5.85 -18.93 -4.58
C VAL A 465 -7.26 -19.43 -4.33
N THR A 466 -7.35 -20.51 -3.55
CA THR A 466 -8.62 -21.19 -3.27
C THR A 466 -9.09 -20.85 -1.88
N THR A 467 -10.24 -20.20 -1.80
CA THR A 467 -10.89 -19.81 -0.55
C THR A 467 -12.31 -20.35 -0.52
N ASP A 468 -12.74 -20.89 0.63
CA ASP A 468 -14.06 -21.51 0.82
C ASP A 468 -14.45 -22.55 -0.27
N GLY A 469 -13.45 -23.27 -0.79
CA GLY A 469 -13.63 -24.30 -1.83
C GLY A 469 -13.81 -23.78 -3.26
N THR A 470 -13.74 -22.46 -3.50
CA THR A 470 -13.77 -21.85 -4.83
C THR A 470 -12.36 -21.37 -5.22
N ALA A 471 -11.83 -21.87 -6.32
CA ALA A 471 -10.54 -21.44 -6.85
C ALA A 471 -10.73 -20.18 -7.70
N ASN A 472 -9.98 -19.11 -7.40
CA ASN A 472 -9.79 -18.00 -8.32
C ASN A 472 -8.42 -18.16 -8.98
N SER A 473 -8.44 -18.24 -10.29
CA SER A 473 -7.29 -18.50 -11.14
C SER A 473 -6.88 -17.21 -11.86
N LEU A 474 -5.60 -16.85 -11.79
CA LEU A 474 -5.00 -15.87 -12.70
C LEU A 474 -3.98 -16.59 -13.57
N ASP A 475 -3.84 -16.16 -14.81
CA ASP A 475 -2.70 -16.56 -15.62
C ASP A 475 -2.03 -15.36 -16.28
N SER A 476 -0.73 -15.45 -16.52
CA SER A 476 0.02 -14.36 -17.12
C SER A 476 -0.19 -14.24 -18.63
N ALA A 477 -1.40 -14.56 -19.14
CA ALA A 477 -1.79 -14.73 -20.54
C ALA A 477 -0.84 -14.11 -21.58
N ASN A 478 -0.34 -14.96 -22.50
CA ASN A 478 0.74 -14.73 -23.46
C ASN A 478 2.14 -14.72 -22.83
N GLY A 479 2.84 -15.85 -23.00
CA GLY A 479 4.28 -16.07 -22.82
C GLY A 479 5.12 -14.89 -22.32
N GLY A 480 5.68 -15.07 -21.12
CA GLY A 480 6.67 -14.18 -20.52
C GLY A 480 7.76 -14.94 -19.76
N ILE A 481 7.67 -16.27 -19.72
CA ILE A 481 8.64 -17.14 -19.08
C ILE A 481 9.62 -17.64 -20.13
N GLN A 482 10.88 -17.27 -19.97
CA GLN A 482 11.95 -17.78 -20.81
C GLN A 482 12.55 -19.03 -20.17
N GLN A 483 12.49 -20.18 -20.87
CA GLN A 483 13.20 -21.38 -20.45
C GLN A 483 14.72 -21.13 -20.42
N ASP A 484 15.42 -21.84 -19.55
CA ASP A 484 16.86 -21.71 -19.27
C ASP A 484 17.31 -20.33 -18.75
N GLU A 485 16.36 -19.42 -18.50
CA GLU A 485 16.59 -18.07 -18.01
C GLU A 485 15.95 -17.84 -16.64
N TRP A 486 16.48 -16.87 -15.90
CA TRP A 486 15.93 -16.48 -14.60
C TRP A 486 14.71 -15.58 -14.77
N ASN A 487 13.58 -16.05 -14.27
CA ASN A 487 12.30 -15.35 -14.22
C ASN A 487 11.91 -15.10 -12.77
N HIS A 488 11.07 -14.08 -12.55
CA HIS A 488 10.49 -13.76 -11.25
C HIS A 488 8.98 -13.78 -11.36
N ALA A 489 8.30 -14.47 -10.46
CA ALA A 489 6.84 -14.46 -10.39
C ALA A 489 6.41 -14.15 -8.96
N PHE A 490 5.41 -13.28 -8.85
CA PHE A 490 4.98 -12.73 -7.59
C PHE A 490 3.47 -12.53 -7.57
N VAL A 491 2.86 -12.75 -6.41
CA VAL A 491 1.41 -12.68 -6.22
C VAL A 491 1.13 -11.76 -5.05
N THR A 492 0.11 -10.90 -5.17
CA THR A 492 -0.41 -10.10 -4.05
C THR A 492 -1.92 -10.27 -3.93
N TRP A 493 -2.41 -10.35 -2.69
CA TRP A 493 -3.83 -10.45 -2.36
C TRP A 493 -4.14 -9.59 -1.15
N ASN A 494 -5.05 -8.63 -1.31
CA ASN A 494 -5.46 -7.70 -0.26
C ASN A 494 -6.78 -8.08 0.44
N GLY A 495 -7.21 -9.33 0.30
CA GLY A 495 -8.52 -9.80 0.80
C GLY A 495 -9.68 -9.58 -0.17
N SER A 496 -9.49 -8.85 -1.27
CA SER A 496 -10.54 -8.58 -2.28
C SER A 496 -10.07 -8.63 -3.72
N TYR A 497 -8.79 -8.32 -3.97
CA TYR A 497 -8.16 -8.35 -5.29
C TYR A 497 -6.92 -9.21 -5.23
N LEU A 498 -6.81 -10.12 -6.19
CA LEU A 498 -5.63 -10.93 -6.44
C LEU A 498 -4.90 -10.35 -7.66
N LYS A 499 -3.59 -10.22 -7.59
CA LYS A 499 -2.74 -9.74 -8.68
C LYS A 499 -1.57 -10.70 -8.89
N LEU A 500 -1.25 -10.96 -10.16
CA LEU A 500 -0.08 -11.72 -10.59
C LEU A 500 0.89 -10.79 -11.32
N TYR A 501 2.16 -10.84 -10.93
CA TYR A 501 3.25 -10.11 -11.57
C TYR A 501 4.30 -11.09 -12.10
N VAL A 502 4.76 -10.84 -13.32
CA VAL A 502 5.87 -11.57 -13.94
C VAL A 502 6.97 -10.57 -14.28
N ASN A 503 8.19 -10.85 -13.82
CA ASN A 503 9.37 -9.99 -13.99
C ASN A 503 9.11 -8.54 -13.53
N GLY A 504 8.35 -8.39 -12.44
CA GLY A 504 8.02 -7.11 -11.82
C GLY A 504 6.88 -6.33 -12.49
N ILE A 505 6.29 -6.84 -13.58
CA ILE A 505 5.20 -6.20 -14.33
C ILE A 505 3.90 -6.92 -14.00
N LEU A 506 2.82 -6.16 -13.75
CA LEU A 506 1.48 -6.71 -13.56
C LEU A 506 1.06 -7.48 -14.83
N ALA A 507 0.80 -8.78 -14.68
CA ALA A 507 0.41 -9.66 -15.77
C ALA A 507 -1.11 -9.85 -15.81
N ASP A 508 -1.74 -10.02 -14.65
CA ASP A 508 -3.19 -10.22 -14.55
C ASP A 508 -3.71 -9.83 -13.15
N GLU A 509 -4.99 -9.49 -13.06
CA GLU A 509 -5.69 -9.20 -11.80
C GLU A 509 -7.18 -9.55 -11.88
N ASP A 510 -7.74 -10.03 -10.77
CA ASP A 510 -9.17 -10.28 -10.66
C ASP A 510 -9.68 -10.12 -9.22
N ILE A 511 -10.99 -9.97 -9.09
CA ILE A 511 -11.70 -9.91 -7.82
C ILE A 511 -11.66 -11.29 -7.17
N ASN A 512 -11.07 -11.35 -5.97
CA ASN A 512 -11.05 -12.52 -5.11
C ASN A 512 -11.55 -12.12 -3.72
N ASN A 513 -12.87 -12.18 -3.55
CA ASN A 513 -13.54 -11.96 -2.27
C ASN A 513 -13.57 -13.29 -1.49
N GLY A 514 -12.44 -13.63 -0.89
CA GLY A 514 -12.19 -14.91 -0.23
C GLY A 514 -11.98 -14.81 1.28
N ASN A 515 -12.08 -15.95 1.96
CA ASN A 515 -11.75 -16.13 3.37
C ASN A 515 -10.23 -16.24 3.59
N SER A 516 -9.77 -15.93 4.81
CA SER A 516 -8.36 -15.85 5.20
C SER A 516 -7.69 -17.19 5.52
N ASP A 517 -8.37 -18.33 5.35
CA ASP A 517 -7.89 -19.66 5.75
C ASP A 517 -7.25 -20.41 4.55
N PHE A 518 -5.98 -20.77 4.70
CA PHE A 518 -5.17 -21.49 3.71
C PHE A 518 -4.83 -22.92 4.15
N GLY A 519 -5.42 -23.39 5.25
CA GLY A 519 -5.22 -24.72 5.80
C GLY A 519 -3.90 -24.88 6.55
N THR A 520 -3.75 -26.03 7.22
CA THR A 520 -2.65 -26.29 8.18
C THR A 520 -1.55 -27.21 7.63
N ARG A 521 -1.57 -27.50 6.33
CA ARG A 521 -0.54 -28.33 5.69
C ARG A 521 0.72 -27.53 5.42
N SER A 522 1.82 -28.25 5.29
CA SER A 522 3.13 -27.70 5.00
C SER A 522 3.10 -26.83 3.74
N PHE A 523 3.89 -25.75 3.77
CA PHE A 523 4.24 -25.02 2.58
C PHE A 523 5.37 -25.75 1.88
N GLU A 524 5.28 -25.87 0.56
CA GLU A 524 6.16 -26.69 -0.26
C GLU A 524 6.81 -25.83 -1.33
N ILE A 525 8.11 -26.00 -1.53
CA ILE A 525 8.88 -25.39 -2.61
C ILE A 525 9.25 -26.48 -3.61
N GLY A 526 8.95 -26.26 -4.88
CA GLY A 526 9.27 -27.15 -5.99
C GLY A 526 8.47 -28.46 -6.05
N ARG A 527 7.48 -28.66 -5.16
CA ARG A 527 6.56 -29.79 -5.19
C ARG A 527 5.18 -29.47 -4.63
N THR A 528 4.21 -30.34 -4.88
CA THR A 528 2.96 -30.45 -4.11
C THR A 528 3.00 -31.73 -3.27
N PHE A 529 2.39 -31.74 -2.09
CA PHE A 529 2.28 -32.93 -1.25
C PHE A 529 0.82 -33.20 -0.82
N PHE A 530 0.17 -34.19 -1.45
CA PHE A 530 -1.21 -34.57 -1.17
C PHE A 530 -1.30 -35.76 -0.17
N GLU A 531 -1.22 -35.49 1.14
CA GLU A 531 -1.36 -36.56 2.13
C GLU A 531 -2.82 -37.04 2.26
N GLY A 532 -3.08 -38.34 2.03
CA GLY A 532 -4.38 -38.97 2.30
C GLY A 532 -5.38 -38.99 1.12
N ALA A 533 -5.02 -38.45 -0.04
CA ALA A 533 -5.75 -38.72 -1.28
C ALA A 533 -5.39 -40.14 -1.77
N SER A 534 -6.40 -40.96 -2.05
CA SER A 534 -6.20 -42.30 -2.63
C SER A 534 -5.62 -42.29 -4.05
N ASP A 535 -5.49 -41.11 -4.66
CA ASP A 535 -4.93 -40.90 -5.99
C ASP A 535 -3.61 -40.13 -5.90
N GLN A 536 -2.48 -40.86 -5.96
CA GLN A 536 -1.10 -40.33 -6.04
C GLN A 536 -0.80 -39.57 -7.35
N ASN A 537 -1.83 -39.18 -8.10
CA ASN A 537 -1.74 -38.70 -9.49
C ASN A 537 -1.70 -37.16 -9.63
N PHE A 538 -1.61 -36.44 -8.51
CA PHE A 538 -1.63 -34.97 -8.50
C PHE A 538 -0.32 -34.32 -8.04
N ASP A 539 0.70 -35.13 -7.69
CA ASP A 539 1.98 -34.61 -7.18
C ASP A 539 2.79 -33.95 -8.30
N ARG A 540 2.79 -32.62 -8.39
CA ARG A 540 3.60 -31.87 -9.36
C ARG A 540 5.00 -31.64 -8.81
N PHE A 541 6.01 -31.71 -9.67
CA PHE A 541 7.40 -31.45 -9.32
C PHE A 541 8.05 -30.45 -10.28
N PHE A 542 8.87 -29.56 -9.76
CA PHE A 542 9.61 -28.57 -10.54
C PHE A 542 10.90 -29.16 -11.13
N ASN A 543 11.20 -28.84 -12.38
CA ASN A 543 12.44 -29.19 -13.06
C ASN A 543 13.21 -27.91 -13.42
N GLY A 544 14.16 -27.54 -12.58
CA GLY A 544 14.85 -26.27 -12.70
C GLY A 544 15.46 -25.81 -11.38
N THR A 545 15.88 -24.55 -11.34
CA THR A 545 16.40 -23.92 -10.13
C THR A 545 15.38 -22.94 -9.55
N ILE A 546 15.17 -22.96 -8.23
CA ILE A 546 14.38 -21.96 -7.49
C ILE A 546 15.31 -21.25 -6.51
N ASP A 547 15.08 -19.95 -6.32
CA ASP A 547 15.85 -19.09 -5.44
C ASP A 547 14.99 -17.93 -4.87
N GLU A 548 15.42 -17.33 -3.76
CA GLU A 548 14.79 -16.16 -3.10
C GLU A 548 13.27 -16.33 -2.91
N VAL A 549 12.87 -17.43 -2.25
CA VAL A 549 11.45 -17.71 -1.97
C VAL A 549 10.99 -16.89 -0.77
N LEU A 550 9.85 -16.22 -0.88
CA LEU A 550 9.39 -15.31 0.16
C LEU A 550 7.87 -15.27 0.30
N ILE A 551 7.41 -14.94 1.51
CA ILE A 551 6.00 -14.78 1.89
C ILE A 551 5.84 -13.57 2.81
N TYR A 552 4.88 -12.71 2.51
CA TYR A 552 4.43 -11.59 3.32
C TYR A 552 2.98 -11.82 3.79
N ASN A 553 2.67 -11.44 5.03
CA ASN A 553 1.32 -11.46 5.61
C ASN A 553 0.52 -10.16 5.35
N ARG A 554 0.93 -9.42 4.32
CA ARG A 554 0.29 -8.19 3.83
C ARG A 554 0.30 -8.19 2.31
N SER A 555 -0.58 -7.40 1.70
CA SER A 555 -0.49 -7.14 0.27
C SER A 555 0.63 -6.14 -0.01
N LEU A 556 1.59 -6.51 -0.86
CA LEU A 556 2.56 -5.57 -1.41
C LEU A 556 1.91 -4.69 -2.48
N SER A 557 2.39 -3.46 -2.60
CA SER A 557 2.04 -2.54 -3.69
C SER A 557 2.78 -2.88 -4.99
N ASP A 558 2.27 -2.41 -6.12
CA ASP A 558 2.92 -2.58 -7.44
C ASP A 558 4.39 -2.10 -7.43
N SER A 559 4.67 -1.00 -6.72
CA SER A 559 6.03 -0.46 -6.54
C SER A 559 6.94 -1.36 -5.70
N GLU A 560 6.41 -2.00 -4.66
CA GLU A 560 7.20 -2.90 -3.80
C GLU A 560 7.53 -4.20 -4.55
N VAL A 561 6.58 -4.76 -5.30
CA VAL A 561 6.82 -5.96 -6.15
C VAL A 561 7.86 -5.66 -7.23
N LEU A 562 7.75 -4.49 -7.87
CA LEU A 562 8.76 -4.03 -8.82
C LEU A 562 10.12 -3.94 -8.12
N GLU A 563 10.21 -3.29 -6.95
CA GLU A 563 11.46 -3.20 -6.19
C GLU A 563 12.09 -4.57 -5.90
N LEU A 564 11.29 -5.57 -5.47
CA LEU A 564 11.75 -6.94 -5.23
C LEU A 564 12.35 -7.58 -6.49
N TYR A 565 11.66 -7.50 -7.63
CA TYR A 565 12.21 -7.98 -8.91
C TYR A 565 13.55 -7.32 -9.24
N TRP A 566 13.71 -6.04 -8.94
CA TRP A 566 14.94 -5.38 -9.29
C TRP A 566 16.08 -5.56 -8.29
N LYS A 567 15.80 -5.81 -7.01
CA LYS A 567 16.81 -6.27 -6.02
C LYS A 567 17.51 -7.54 -6.52
N GLY A 568 16.73 -8.46 -7.09
CA GLY A 568 17.25 -9.68 -7.73
C GLY A 568 18.05 -9.44 -9.03
N LYS A 569 17.81 -8.36 -9.78
CA LYS A 569 18.54 -8.06 -11.04
C LYS A 569 19.84 -7.28 -10.82
N GLY A 570 19.97 -6.48 -9.76
CA GLY A 570 21.14 -5.62 -9.50
C GLY A 570 21.26 -4.43 -10.47
N GLY A 571 22.41 -3.73 -10.47
CA GLY A 571 22.71 -2.66 -11.44
C GLY A 571 21.98 -1.33 -11.22
N ARG A 572 21.32 -1.18 -10.08
CA ARG A 572 20.60 0.02 -9.67
C ARG A 572 21.39 0.85 -8.68
N THR A 573 21.35 2.17 -8.77
CA THR A 573 21.76 3.01 -7.64
C THR A 573 20.72 2.95 -6.52
N ASN A 574 21.12 3.21 -5.27
CA ASN A 574 20.16 3.55 -4.21
C ASN A 574 19.25 4.69 -4.68
N VAL A 575 17.97 4.65 -4.30
CA VAL A 575 17.05 5.77 -4.57
C VAL A 575 17.59 7.01 -3.85
N THR A 576 17.88 8.05 -4.62
CA THR A 576 18.26 9.36 -4.07
C THR A 576 17.20 10.40 -4.38
N THR A 577 17.23 11.52 -3.67
CA THR A 577 16.30 12.62 -3.90
C THR A 577 17.04 13.82 -4.48
N ILE A 578 16.67 14.23 -5.69
CA ILE A 578 17.14 15.48 -6.29
C ILE A 578 16.18 16.59 -5.85
N THR A 579 16.68 17.75 -5.37
CA THR A 579 15.83 18.87 -4.90
C THR A 579 16.01 20.12 -5.75
N GLU A 580 14.90 20.73 -6.19
CA GLU A 580 14.84 22.00 -6.90
C GLU A 580 13.98 23.03 -6.12
N TYR A 581 14.44 24.29 -6.06
CA TYR A 581 13.75 25.38 -5.35
C TYR A 581 13.19 26.39 -6.35
N VAL A 582 11.93 26.79 -6.17
CA VAL A 582 11.22 27.76 -7.04
C VAL A 582 10.70 28.93 -6.22
N ASN A 583 11.13 30.17 -6.54
CA ASN A 583 10.71 31.43 -5.91
C ASN A 583 10.50 32.53 -6.98
N PHE A 584 9.67 33.54 -6.69
CA PHE A 584 9.33 34.62 -7.66
C PHE A 584 10.45 35.67 -7.89
N ASP A 585 11.53 35.67 -7.11
CA ASP A 585 12.60 36.67 -7.16
C ASP A 585 14.01 36.10 -6.95
N GLY A 586 14.13 34.78 -6.86
CA GLY A 586 15.38 34.05 -7.01
C GLY A 586 15.42 33.40 -8.38
N THR A 587 16.49 33.65 -9.13
CA THR A 587 17.01 32.80 -10.21
C THR A 587 16.22 31.49 -10.40
N ARG A 588 15.51 31.31 -11.53
CA ARG A 588 15.27 29.94 -12.01
C ARG A 588 16.67 29.38 -12.27
N SER A 589 17.26 28.71 -11.29
CA SER A 589 18.36 27.80 -11.55
C SER A 589 17.72 26.64 -12.28
N TYR A 590 17.60 26.77 -13.61
CA TYR A 590 17.17 25.68 -14.46
C TYR A 590 18.13 24.53 -14.23
N TYR A 591 17.77 23.54 -13.41
CA TYR A 591 18.52 22.29 -13.38
C TYR A 591 18.04 21.34 -14.49
N SER A 592 17.47 21.88 -15.57
CA SER A 592 16.85 21.13 -16.66
C SER A 592 17.82 20.39 -17.59
N ASN A 593 19.10 20.25 -17.21
CA ASN A 593 20.09 19.48 -17.97
C ASN A 593 20.97 18.70 -16.98
N TYR A 594 20.48 17.60 -16.41
CA TYR A 594 21.38 16.68 -15.72
C TYR A 594 22.14 15.87 -16.77
N THR A 595 23.47 15.95 -16.73
CA THR A 595 24.31 14.99 -17.45
C THR A 595 24.47 13.77 -16.57
N LEU A 596 23.95 12.62 -17.03
CA LEU A 596 24.12 11.34 -16.35
C LEU A 596 25.38 10.68 -16.87
N ASN A 597 26.39 10.60 -16.00
CA ASN A 597 27.61 9.87 -16.30
C ASN A 597 27.52 8.50 -15.64
N ALA A 598 27.34 7.44 -16.43
CA ALA A 598 27.55 6.06 -16.00
C ALA A 598 28.86 5.55 -16.61
N SER A 599 29.78 4.99 -15.82
CA SER A 599 31.05 4.51 -16.37
C SER A 599 31.58 3.19 -15.79
N SER A 600 31.90 2.26 -16.70
CA SER A 600 33.21 1.58 -16.75
C SER A 600 34.01 1.99 -18.02
N GLY A 601 33.79 3.23 -18.47
CA GLY A 601 34.25 3.80 -19.74
C GLY A 601 33.16 4.71 -20.29
N THR A 602 33.37 6.03 -20.24
CA THR A 602 32.38 7.11 -20.44
C THR A 602 31.37 6.90 -21.58
N LEU A 603 30.10 6.73 -21.21
CA LEU A 603 28.93 7.06 -22.02
C LEU A 603 28.27 8.30 -21.39
N THR A 604 28.03 9.32 -22.20
CA THR A 604 27.35 10.56 -21.78
C THR A 604 25.91 10.47 -22.30
N ASP A 605 24.94 10.28 -21.42
CA ASP A 605 23.52 10.42 -21.78
C ASP A 605 22.98 11.76 -21.27
N PHE A 606 22.29 12.47 -22.16
CA PHE A 606 21.63 13.73 -21.87
C PHE A 606 20.15 13.45 -21.66
N HIS A 607 19.75 13.15 -20.43
CA HIS A 607 18.34 12.97 -20.14
C HIS A 607 17.69 14.33 -19.84
N THR A 608 16.85 14.78 -20.77
CA THR A 608 15.96 15.91 -20.54
C THR A 608 14.72 15.36 -19.88
N TRP A 609 14.51 15.62 -18.59
CA TRP A 609 13.24 15.31 -17.92
C TRP A 609 12.18 16.32 -18.43
N ASN A 610 11.67 16.08 -19.63
CA ASN A 610 10.52 16.78 -20.16
C ASN A 610 9.27 16.12 -19.57
N VAL A 611 8.67 16.77 -18.57
CA VAL A 611 7.37 16.36 -18.05
C VAL A 611 6.30 16.69 -19.08
N SER A 612 5.99 15.74 -19.96
CA SER A 612 4.66 15.52 -20.52
C SER A 612 4.63 14.22 -21.36
N TYR A 613 3.61 13.41 -21.09
CA TYR A 613 3.12 12.22 -21.78
C TYR A 613 3.67 10.85 -21.34
N GLU A 614 2.86 10.15 -20.52
CA GLU A 614 2.56 8.73 -20.74
C GLU A 614 1.93 8.54 -22.12
N LEU A 615 2.24 7.42 -22.77
CA LEU A 615 1.25 6.54 -23.41
C LEU A 615 1.93 5.21 -23.78
N ASN A 616 1.46 4.15 -23.10
CA ASN A 616 1.60 2.70 -23.36
C ASN A 616 3.00 2.09 -23.46
#